data_AF-A0A1A2AWM3-F1
#
_entry.id   AF-A0A1A2AWM3-F1
#
_cell.length_a   1.000
_cell.length_b   1.000
_cell.length_c   1.000
_cell.angle_alpha   90.00
_cell.angle_beta   90.00
_cell.angle_gamma   90.00
#
_symmetry.space_group_name_H-M   'P 1'
#
loop_
_entity.id
_entity.type
_entity.pdbx_description
1 polymer ?
#
loop_
_entity_poly.entity_id
_entity_poly.type
_entity_poly.pdbx_seq_one_letter_code
_entity_poly.pdbx_strand_id
1 'polypeptide(L)'
;MPVTIDPRRHDAVLFDAALGDAPALVRRLRDAGVGVFSWGTDEAAVRPGRCAVVTGDPEVVQAARDNGFALVIGVGAADGLRRCGADAVVTDADEVAVRAGDRRMSQLPAAREALGALAERRPAVFYDFDGTLSDIVDDPDAARPVAGAVEALQRLAAQCPVAVLSGRDLADVTKRLGVPGIWYAGSHGFELTAPDGTHHQNEDAAAAVPVLEQAAGELRDRVGSIPGVVVEHKRFGVAVHYRNAARDRVGEVAAAVRAAGRRDALRVTTGREVIELRPDLDWDKGKTLRWVMEHLSEAASGPLVPVYVGDDITDEDAFDAISDEGVPILVRHNEDGDRATAARFALETPAQAAEFTDLLARQLGEARAD
;
A
#
# COMPACT_ATOMS: atom_id res chain seq x y z
N MET A 1 14.24 -13.50 7.51
CA MET A 1 13.90 -13.30 6.08
C MET A 1 15.01 -12.47 5.46
N PRO A 2 15.38 -12.70 4.19
CA PRO A 2 16.25 -11.78 3.48
C PRO A 2 15.58 -10.40 3.44
N VAL A 3 16.30 -9.36 3.86
CA VAL A 3 15.82 -7.99 3.79
C VAL A 3 16.10 -7.45 2.39
N THR A 4 15.10 -6.83 1.77
CA THR A 4 15.20 -6.33 0.40
C THR A 4 14.98 -4.83 0.37
N ILE A 5 15.92 -4.09 -0.23
CA ILE A 5 15.72 -2.70 -0.61
C ILE A 5 15.01 -2.70 -1.96
N ASP A 6 13.78 -2.20 -1.93
CA ASP A 6 12.88 -2.14 -3.07
C ASP A 6 12.84 -0.71 -3.67
N PRO A 7 13.30 -0.46 -4.90
CA PRO A 7 13.29 0.87 -5.54
C PRO A 7 11.90 1.48 -5.72
N ARG A 8 10.85 0.65 -5.63
CA ARG A 8 9.46 1.12 -5.66
C ARG A 8 9.10 1.81 -4.35
N ARG A 9 9.67 1.35 -3.22
CA ARG A 9 9.44 1.84 -1.85
C ARG A 9 10.54 2.79 -1.35
N HIS A 10 11.75 2.68 -1.87
CA HIS A 10 12.94 3.38 -1.41
C HIS A 10 13.62 4.13 -2.55
N ASP A 11 13.62 5.47 -2.48
CA ASP A 11 14.30 6.34 -3.43
C ASP A 11 15.80 6.46 -3.12
N ALA A 12 16.17 6.23 -1.86
CA ALA A 12 17.51 6.46 -1.34
C ALA A 12 17.89 5.49 -0.22
N VAL A 13 19.21 5.30 -0.03
CA VAL A 13 19.80 4.60 1.10
C VAL A 13 20.85 5.49 1.76
N LEU A 14 20.75 5.66 3.08
CA LEU A 14 21.79 6.26 3.91
C LEU A 14 22.65 5.16 4.54
N PHE A 15 23.97 5.26 4.35
CA PHE A 15 24.96 4.43 5.03
C PHE A 15 25.61 5.21 6.16
N ASP A 16 25.88 4.55 7.29
CA ASP A 16 26.82 5.12 8.26
C ASP A 16 28.27 5.11 7.72
N ALA A 17 29.14 5.90 8.34
CA ALA A 17 30.54 6.01 7.91
C ALA A 17 31.33 4.70 8.08
N ALA A 18 30.91 3.80 8.98
CA ALA A 18 31.61 2.54 9.26
C ALA A 18 31.33 1.47 8.20
N LEU A 19 30.17 1.53 7.55
CA LEU A 19 29.79 0.72 6.40
C LEU A 19 30.14 1.41 5.06
N GLY A 20 30.98 2.46 5.12
CA GLY A 20 31.25 3.44 4.07
C GLY A 20 31.82 2.94 2.73
N ASP A 21 31.93 1.64 2.50
CA ASP A 21 31.82 1.08 1.15
C ASP A 21 31.53 -0.41 1.23
N ALA A 22 30.24 -0.78 1.15
CA ALA A 22 29.81 -2.11 0.71
C ALA A 22 29.67 -2.08 -0.83
N PRO A 23 30.76 -2.20 -1.60
CA PRO A 23 30.78 -1.82 -3.02
C PRO A 23 29.81 -2.65 -3.87
N ALA A 24 29.57 -3.90 -3.50
CA ALA A 24 28.63 -4.77 -4.21
C ALA A 24 27.17 -4.36 -3.95
N LEU A 25 26.78 -4.05 -2.71
CA LEU A 25 25.47 -3.46 -2.41
C LEU A 25 25.29 -2.09 -3.08
N VAL A 26 26.25 -1.18 -2.96
CA VAL A 26 26.20 0.16 -3.57
C VAL A 26 26.02 0.08 -5.08
N ARG A 27 26.73 -0.82 -5.75
CA ARG A 27 26.57 -1.04 -7.19
C ARG A 27 25.15 -1.51 -7.52
N ARG A 28 24.62 -2.52 -6.81
CA ARG A 28 23.26 -3.03 -7.01
C ARG A 28 22.20 -1.93 -6.81
N LEU A 29 22.37 -1.07 -5.81
CA LEU A 29 21.48 0.06 -5.55
C LEU A 29 21.49 1.08 -6.72
N ARG A 30 22.68 1.45 -7.21
CA ARG A 30 22.82 2.37 -8.35
C ARG A 30 22.24 1.78 -9.63
N ASP A 31 22.48 0.50 -9.89
CA ASP A 31 21.93 -0.21 -11.05
C ASP A 31 20.39 -0.27 -10.99
N ALA A 32 19.81 -0.33 -9.79
CA ALA A 32 18.37 -0.25 -9.54
C ALA A 32 17.82 1.19 -9.51
N GLY A 33 18.68 2.21 -9.67
CA GLY A 33 18.30 3.63 -9.66
C GLY A 33 17.91 4.15 -8.27
N VAL A 34 18.45 3.57 -7.21
CA VAL A 34 18.32 4.03 -5.83
C VAL A 34 19.51 4.93 -5.47
N GLY A 35 19.23 6.10 -4.93
CA GLY A 35 20.27 7.04 -4.49
C GLY A 35 21.07 6.49 -3.31
N VAL A 36 22.37 6.79 -3.26
CA VAL A 36 23.26 6.35 -2.19
C VAL A 36 23.88 7.58 -1.52
N PHE A 37 23.66 7.70 -0.22
CA PHE A 37 23.97 8.88 0.59
C PHE A 37 24.61 8.47 1.92
N SER A 38 25.16 9.44 2.65
CA SER A 38 25.82 9.20 3.95
C SER A 38 25.02 9.79 5.12
N TRP A 39 24.85 8.99 6.17
CA TRP A 39 24.29 9.44 7.44
C TRP A 39 25.23 10.45 8.12
N GLY A 40 24.67 11.47 8.77
CA GLY A 40 25.38 12.60 9.38
C GLY A 40 25.67 13.77 8.44
N THR A 41 25.50 13.60 7.12
CA THR A 41 25.72 14.66 6.12
C THR A 41 24.51 14.92 5.23
N ASP A 42 23.82 13.86 4.80
CA ASP A 42 22.84 13.93 3.72
C ASP A 42 21.39 13.71 4.18
N GLU A 43 21.11 13.63 5.49
CA GLU A 43 19.75 13.34 5.98
C GLU A 43 18.72 14.38 5.50
N ALA A 44 19.14 15.63 5.37
CA ALA A 44 18.29 16.71 4.88
C ALA A 44 17.95 16.61 3.38
N ALA A 45 18.68 15.79 2.62
CA ALA A 45 18.50 15.63 1.17
C ALA A 45 17.52 14.49 0.80
N VAL A 46 17.10 13.68 1.79
CA VAL A 46 16.24 12.52 1.55
C VAL A 46 14.89 12.66 2.27
N ARG A 47 13.89 11.92 1.79
CA ARG A 47 12.59 11.78 2.46
C ARG A 47 12.63 10.55 3.36
N PRO A 48 12.52 10.66 4.70
CA PRO A 48 12.63 9.49 5.60
C PRO A 48 11.67 8.35 5.22
N GLY A 49 10.40 8.66 4.95
CA GLY A 49 9.38 7.68 4.54
C GLY A 49 9.61 7.03 3.16
N ARG A 50 10.69 7.39 2.45
CA ARG A 50 11.12 6.81 1.17
C ARG A 50 12.60 6.44 1.18
N CYS A 51 13.22 6.35 2.37
CA CYS A 51 14.64 6.11 2.50
C CYS A 51 14.91 4.93 3.44
N ALA A 52 15.82 4.05 3.03
CA ALA A 52 16.36 3.02 3.89
C ALA A 52 17.63 3.52 4.60
N VAL A 53 17.88 3.06 5.81
CA VAL A 53 19.12 3.29 6.54
C VAL A 53 19.81 1.95 6.76
N VAL A 54 21.09 1.86 6.42
CA VAL A 54 21.92 0.68 6.62
C VAL A 54 23.07 1.06 7.54
N THR A 55 23.12 0.46 8.73
CA THR A 55 24.04 0.89 9.79
C THR A 55 24.46 -0.26 10.70
N GLY A 56 25.70 -0.22 11.19
CA GLY A 56 26.17 -1.08 12.29
C GLY A 56 26.07 -0.41 13.66
N ASP A 57 25.63 0.85 13.72
CA ASP A 57 25.60 1.68 14.92
C ASP A 57 24.20 1.69 15.57
N PRO A 58 24.04 1.18 16.80
CA PRO A 58 22.78 1.21 17.53
C PRO A 58 22.19 2.63 17.75
N GLU A 59 23.02 3.67 17.86
CA GLU A 59 22.55 5.05 18.02
C GLU A 59 21.91 5.56 16.71
N VAL A 60 22.51 5.22 15.57
CA VAL A 60 21.96 5.53 14.24
C VAL A 60 20.66 4.78 14.00
N VAL A 61 20.56 3.51 14.40
CA VAL A 61 19.31 2.74 14.32
C VAL A 61 18.19 3.47 15.08
N GLN A 62 18.45 3.84 16.32
CA GLN A 62 17.47 4.52 17.16
C GLN A 62 17.05 5.86 16.54
N ALA A 63 18.02 6.67 16.11
CA ALA A 63 17.76 7.95 15.48
C ALA A 63 16.95 7.80 14.18
N ALA A 64 17.29 6.83 13.32
CA ALA A 64 16.55 6.56 12.09
C ALA A 64 15.09 6.18 12.37
N ARG A 65 14.84 5.42 13.43
CA ARG A 65 13.46 5.09 13.86
C ARG A 65 12.70 6.25 14.43
N ASP A 66 13.35 7.10 15.21
CA ASP A 66 12.71 8.28 15.75
C ASP A 66 12.39 9.33 14.68
N ASN A 67 13.17 9.36 13.60
CA ASN A 67 12.93 10.22 12.44
C ASN A 67 12.04 9.60 11.35
N GLY A 68 11.49 8.40 11.57
CA GLY A 68 10.50 7.80 10.67
C GLY A 68 11.05 7.34 9.32
N PHE A 69 12.28 6.85 9.28
CA PHE A 69 12.83 6.21 8.09
C PHE A 69 12.07 4.92 7.74
N ALA A 70 11.84 4.71 6.44
CA ALA A 70 10.97 3.65 5.92
C ALA A 70 11.46 2.23 6.23
N LEU A 71 12.79 2.05 6.21
CA LEU A 71 13.44 0.77 6.47
C LEU A 71 14.76 1.02 7.21
N VAL A 72 14.99 0.34 8.32
CA VAL A 72 16.24 0.44 9.11
C VAL A 72 16.86 -0.95 9.22
N ILE A 73 18.00 -1.14 8.56
CA ILE A 73 18.73 -2.40 8.48
C ILE A 73 19.99 -2.30 9.34
N GLY A 74 20.03 -3.12 10.39
CA GLY A 74 21.23 -3.32 11.19
C GLY A 74 22.21 -4.28 10.51
N VAL A 75 23.51 -3.96 10.53
CA VAL A 75 24.57 -4.87 10.05
C VAL A 75 25.47 -5.25 11.23
N GLY A 76 25.57 -6.54 11.53
CA GLY A 76 26.42 -7.08 12.59
C GLY A 76 25.63 -7.73 13.74
N ALA A 77 25.98 -7.40 15.00
CA ALA A 77 25.47 -8.11 16.17
C ALA A 77 23.98 -7.80 16.45
N ALA A 78 23.11 -8.80 16.26
CA ALA A 78 21.65 -8.63 16.23
C ALA A 78 21.02 -8.09 17.52
N ASP A 79 21.51 -8.50 18.70
CA ASP A 79 20.85 -8.22 19.98
C ASP A 79 20.78 -6.72 20.29
N GLY A 80 21.84 -5.97 19.99
CA GLY A 80 21.88 -4.52 20.21
C GLY A 80 20.98 -3.76 19.23
N LEU A 81 21.12 -4.09 17.94
CA LEU A 81 20.46 -3.37 16.85
C LEU A 81 18.93 -3.59 16.86
N ARG A 82 18.46 -4.80 17.17
CA ARG A 82 17.00 -5.06 17.31
C ARG A 82 16.39 -4.30 18.48
N ARG A 83 17.09 -4.19 19.61
CA ARG A 83 16.60 -3.43 20.77
C ARG A 83 16.45 -1.93 20.48
N CYS A 84 17.31 -1.38 19.63
CA CYS A 84 17.22 0.00 19.14
C CYS A 84 16.17 0.18 18.03
N GLY A 85 15.53 -0.91 17.60
CA GLY A 85 14.39 -0.87 16.69
C GLY A 85 14.70 -1.17 15.24
N ALA A 86 15.83 -1.78 14.87
CA ALA A 86 16.07 -2.20 13.48
C ALA A 86 14.93 -3.10 12.94
N ASP A 87 14.44 -2.85 11.71
CA ASP A 87 13.43 -3.70 11.04
C ASP A 87 14.01 -5.10 10.77
N ALA A 88 15.27 -5.12 10.35
CA ALA A 88 16.00 -6.32 10.02
C ALA A 88 17.44 -6.18 10.50
N VAL A 89 18.08 -7.32 10.77
CA VAL A 89 19.51 -7.37 11.05
C VAL A 89 20.14 -8.47 10.20
N VAL A 90 21.18 -8.12 9.46
CA VAL A 90 22.01 -9.01 8.65
C VAL A 90 23.42 -9.10 9.22
N THR A 91 24.15 -10.16 8.93
CA THR A 91 25.55 -10.29 9.38
C THR A 91 26.51 -9.48 8.51
N ASP A 92 26.22 -9.39 7.21
CA ASP A 92 26.99 -8.63 6.23
C ASP A 92 26.05 -7.78 5.36
N ALA A 93 26.49 -6.59 4.95
CA ALA A 93 25.71 -5.70 4.10
C ALA A 93 25.38 -6.33 2.73
N ASP A 94 26.21 -7.25 2.23
CA ASP A 94 25.97 -7.90 0.94
C ASP A 94 24.79 -8.90 0.98
N GLU A 95 24.36 -9.34 2.16
CA GLU A 95 23.14 -10.13 2.34
C GLU A 95 21.86 -9.32 2.09
N VAL A 96 21.95 -7.99 2.10
CA VAL A 96 20.83 -7.13 1.71
C VAL A 96 20.55 -7.32 0.23
N ALA A 97 19.36 -7.80 -0.09
CA ALA A 97 18.91 -7.91 -1.46
C ALA A 97 18.48 -6.54 -2.00
N VAL A 98 18.60 -6.35 -3.30
CA VAL A 98 18.07 -5.17 -4.00
C VAL A 98 17.16 -5.67 -5.09
N ARG A 99 15.90 -5.23 -5.09
CA ARG A 99 14.96 -5.57 -6.16
C ARG A 99 15.39 -4.89 -7.46
N ALA A 100 15.29 -5.61 -8.57
CA ALA A 100 15.68 -5.14 -9.89
C ALA A 100 14.71 -5.69 -10.95
N GLY A 101 14.72 -5.07 -12.14
CA GLY A 101 13.93 -5.49 -13.30
C GLY A 101 12.62 -4.73 -13.49
N ASP A 102 12.15 -4.00 -12.47
CA ASP A 102 10.99 -3.13 -12.59
C ASP A 102 11.27 -1.95 -13.53
N ARG A 103 10.26 -1.57 -14.31
CA ARG A 103 10.35 -0.42 -15.22
C ARG A 103 9.96 0.85 -14.46
N ARG A 104 10.45 1.99 -14.93
CA ARG A 104 9.99 3.29 -14.45
C ARG A 104 8.58 3.55 -14.99
N MET A 105 7.73 4.22 -14.20
CA MET A 105 6.34 4.49 -14.58
C MET A 105 6.27 5.14 -15.95
N SER A 106 7.14 6.11 -16.26
CA SER A 106 7.24 6.83 -17.53
C SER A 106 7.49 5.95 -18.75
N GLN A 107 8.02 4.74 -18.55
CA GLN A 107 8.36 3.81 -19.63
C GLN A 107 7.20 2.88 -19.98
N LEU A 108 6.16 2.80 -19.14
CA LEU A 108 5.06 1.86 -19.35
C LEU A 108 4.21 2.25 -20.58
N PRO A 109 3.80 1.26 -21.40
CA PRO A 109 2.83 1.46 -22.47
C PRO A 109 1.45 1.82 -21.92
N ALA A 110 0.58 2.36 -22.78
CA ALA A 110 -0.77 2.76 -22.38
C ALA A 110 -1.66 1.53 -22.17
N ALA A 111 -2.50 1.53 -21.12
CA ALA A 111 -3.39 0.42 -20.79
C ALA A 111 -4.36 0.02 -21.90
N ARG A 112 -4.72 0.95 -22.79
CA ARG A 112 -5.54 0.66 -23.99
C ARG A 112 -4.93 -0.42 -24.89
N GLU A 113 -3.62 -0.60 -24.87
CA GLU A 113 -2.92 -1.64 -25.65
C GLU A 113 -3.25 -3.05 -25.14
N ALA A 114 -3.67 -3.19 -23.87
CA ALA A 114 -4.08 -4.47 -23.30
C ALA A 114 -5.53 -4.86 -23.64
N LEU A 115 -6.37 -3.92 -24.09
CA LEU A 115 -7.82 -4.12 -24.26
C LEU A 115 -8.16 -5.31 -25.16
N GLY A 116 -7.54 -5.40 -26.34
CA GLY A 116 -7.82 -6.49 -27.30
C GLY A 116 -7.51 -7.88 -26.72
N ALA A 117 -6.35 -8.03 -26.06
CA ALA A 117 -5.98 -9.30 -25.43
C ALA A 117 -6.86 -9.65 -24.23
N LEU A 118 -7.40 -8.65 -23.52
CA LEU A 118 -8.35 -8.85 -22.44
C LEU A 118 -9.74 -9.26 -22.94
N ALA A 119 -10.19 -8.70 -24.06
CA ALA A 119 -11.48 -9.00 -24.68
C ALA A 119 -11.58 -10.45 -25.19
N GLU A 120 -10.47 -11.02 -25.64
CA GLU A 120 -10.38 -12.43 -26.06
C GLU A 120 -10.30 -13.43 -24.88
N ARG A 121 -10.18 -12.92 -23.64
CA ARG A 121 -10.05 -13.72 -22.42
C ARG A 121 -11.24 -13.50 -21.50
N ARG A 122 -11.22 -14.12 -20.31
CA ARG A 122 -12.24 -13.94 -19.27
C ARG A 122 -11.64 -13.16 -18.09
N PRO A 123 -11.62 -11.83 -18.14
CA PRO A 123 -11.00 -11.04 -17.07
C PRO A 123 -11.82 -11.11 -15.78
N ALA A 124 -11.15 -11.00 -14.64
CA ALA A 124 -11.72 -10.57 -13.37
C ALA A 124 -10.98 -9.28 -12.98
N VAL A 125 -11.71 -8.18 -12.83
CA VAL A 125 -11.11 -6.85 -12.77
C VAL A 125 -11.18 -6.29 -11.36
N PHE A 126 -10.03 -5.88 -10.86
CA PHE A 126 -9.81 -5.36 -9.52
C PHE A 126 -9.39 -3.91 -9.63
N TYR A 127 -9.96 -3.07 -8.76
CA TYR A 127 -9.62 -1.65 -8.68
C TYR A 127 -9.24 -1.28 -7.26
N ASP A 128 -8.23 -0.44 -7.11
CA ASP A 128 -8.16 0.43 -5.95
C ASP A 128 -9.25 1.53 -6.02
N PHE A 129 -9.53 2.18 -4.89
CA PHE A 129 -10.46 3.30 -4.84
C PHE A 129 -9.79 4.67 -4.88
N ASP A 130 -8.97 5.03 -3.89
CA ASP A 130 -8.47 6.41 -3.70
C ASP A 130 -7.24 6.65 -4.58
N GLY A 131 -7.32 7.56 -5.55
CA GLY A 131 -6.28 7.74 -6.56
C GLY A 131 -6.51 6.90 -7.82
N THR A 132 -7.44 5.94 -7.79
CA THR A 132 -7.77 5.12 -8.95
C THR A 132 -9.18 5.38 -9.50
N LEU A 133 -10.21 5.16 -8.69
CA LEU A 133 -11.61 5.44 -9.05
C LEU A 133 -12.10 6.80 -8.52
N SER A 134 -11.36 7.40 -7.60
CA SER A 134 -11.54 8.74 -7.04
C SER A 134 -10.27 9.55 -7.25
N ASP A 135 -10.39 10.86 -7.41
CA ASP A 135 -9.22 11.74 -7.33
C ASP A 135 -8.64 11.75 -5.91
N ILE A 136 -7.33 12.00 -5.82
CA ILE A 136 -6.64 12.26 -4.55
C ILE A 136 -7.10 13.62 -4.03
N VAL A 137 -7.55 13.66 -2.77
CA VAL A 137 -8.06 14.86 -2.10
C VAL A 137 -7.42 15.04 -0.72
N ASP A 138 -7.24 16.29 -0.30
CA ASP A 138 -6.65 16.62 1.02
C ASP A 138 -7.53 16.17 2.19
N ASP A 139 -8.85 16.23 2.01
CA ASP A 139 -9.86 15.77 2.96
C ASP A 139 -10.38 14.39 2.53
N PRO A 140 -10.02 13.29 3.24
CA PRO A 140 -10.49 11.95 2.91
C PRO A 140 -12.01 11.81 2.85
N ASP A 141 -12.76 12.63 3.59
CA ASP A 141 -14.23 12.62 3.59
C ASP A 141 -14.82 13.24 2.32
N ALA A 142 -14.05 14.07 1.62
CA ALA A 142 -14.44 14.69 0.36
C ALA A 142 -14.23 13.78 -0.87
N ALA A 143 -13.52 12.65 -0.74
CA ALA A 143 -13.23 11.76 -1.87
C ALA A 143 -14.52 11.23 -2.53
N ARG A 144 -14.64 11.34 -3.85
CA ARG A 144 -15.82 10.89 -4.60
C ARG A 144 -15.36 10.18 -5.87
N PRO A 145 -16.09 9.16 -6.34
CA PRO A 145 -15.80 8.56 -7.63
C PRO A 145 -15.74 9.64 -8.72
N VAL A 146 -14.77 9.54 -9.61
CA VAL A 146 -14.68 10.45 -10.76
C VAL A 146 -15.88 10.27 -11.68
N ALA A 147 -16.18 11.31 -12.46
CA ALA A 147 -17.34 11.32 -13.35
C ALA A 147 -17.34 10.10 -14.28
N GLY A 148 -18.46 9.36 -14.31
CA GLY A 148 -18.62 8.18 -15.15
C GLY A 148 -18.07 6.88 -14.57
N ALA A 149 -17.34 6.90 -13.44
CA ALA A 149 -16.73 5.70 -12.88
C ALA A 149 -17.78 4.68 -12.40
N VAL A 150 -18.83 5.14 -11.73
CA VAL A 150 -19.91 4.28 -11.23
C VAL A 150 -20.66 3.61 -12.39
N GLU A 151 -21.01 4.37 -13.43
CA GLU A 151 -21.69 3.87 -14.62
C GLU A 151 -20.81 2.91 -15.44
N ALA A 152 -19.49 3.16 -15.49
CA ALA A 152 -18.53 2.26 -16.13
C ALA A 152 -18.41 0.94 -15.36
N LEU A 153 -18.28 0.98 -14.02
CA LEU A 153 -18.23 -0.21 -13.18
C LEU A 153 -19.51 -1.04 -13.27
N GLN A 154 -20.69 -0.41 -13.27
CA GLN A 154 -21.97 -1.10 -13.47
C GLN A 154 -22.02 -1.84 -14.81
N ARG A 155 -21.56 -1.20 -15.89
CA ARG A 155 -21.49 -1.84 -17.21
C ARG A 155 -20.49 -2.98 -17.24
N LEU A 156 -19.33 -2.82 -16.61
CA LEU A 156 -18.30 -3.86 -16.53
C LEU A 156 -18.76 -5.06 -15.69
N ALA A 157 -19.42 -4.81 -14.56
CA ALA A 157 -19.96 -5.85 -13.67
C ALA A 157 -21.00 -6.75 -14.35
N ALA A 158 -21.72 -6.24 -15.36
CA ALA A 158 -22.60 -7.05 -16.19
C ALA A 158 -21.84 -8.01 -17.14
N GLN A 159 -20.56 -7.74 -17.41
CA GLN A 159 -19.75 -8.54 -18.32
C GLN A 159 -18.84 -9.53 -17.58
N CYS A 160 -18.21 -9.12 -16.48
CA CYS A 160 -17.26 -9.92 -15.75
C CYS A 160 -17.26 -9.63 -14.24
N PRO A 161 -16.63 -10.50 -13.42
CA PRO A 161 -16.44 -10.20 -12.01
C PRO A 161 -15.61 -8.92 -11.81
N VAL A 162 -16.08 -8.06 -10.92
CA VAL A 162 -15.41 -6.83 -10.51
C VAL A 162 -15.20 -6.83 -9.00
N ALA A 163 -14.07 -6.32 -8.55
CA ALA A 163 -13.75 -6.12 -7.15
C ALA A 163 -13.14 -4.74 -6.91
N VAL A 164 -13.48 -4.10 -5.78
CA VAL A 164 -12.84 -2.86 -5.33
C VAL A 164 -12.15 -3.11 -4.00
N LEU A 165 -10.85 -2.87 -3.95
CA LEU A 165 -10.00 -2.97 -2.77
C LEU A 165 -9.71 -1.57 -2.24
N SER A 166 -9.81 -1.36 -0.93
CA SER A 166 -9.54 -0.06 -0.32
C SER A 166 -9.02 -0.19 1.11
N GLY A 167 -8.21 0.79 1.53
CA GLY A 167 -7.85 0.99 2.93
C GLY A 167 -9.00 1.58 3.77
N ARG A 168 -10.03 2.15 3.13
CA ARG A 168 -11.24 2.67 3.80
C ARG A 168 -12.03 1.55 4.44
N ASP A 169 -12.82 1.89 5.45
CA ASP A 169 -13.79 0.96 6.02
C ASP A 169 -14.74 0.44 4.94
N LEU A 170 -15.13 -0.84 5.04
CA LEU A 170 -15.96 -1.51 4.05
C LEU A 170 -17.25 -0.75 3.76
N ALA A 171 -17.92 -0.27 4.82
CA ALA A 171 -19.13 0.53 4.69
C ALA A 171 -18.91 1.87 3.97
N ASP A 172 -17.73 2.49 4.13
CA ASP A 172 -17.40 3.77 3.50
C ASP A 172 -17.22 3.60 1.99
N VAL A 173 -16.35 2.67 1.56
CA VAL A 173 -16.10 2.43 0.13
C VAL A 173 -17.35 1.92 -0.59
N THR A 174 -18.14 1.04 0.05
CA THR A 174 -19.42 0.57 -0.51
C THR A 174 -20.41 1.72 -0.67
N LYS A 175 -20.53 2.62 0.32
CA LYS A 175 -21.42 3.78 0.24
C LYS A 175 -21.02 4.77 -0.85
N ARG A 176 -19.71 5.00 -1.05
CA ARG A 176 -19.20 5.95 -2.05
C ARG A 176 -19.47 5.50 -3.47
N LEU A 177 -19.33 4.21 -3.76
CA LEU A 177 -19.53 3.66 -5.09
C LEU A 177 -20.98 3.25 -5.36
N GLY A 178 -21.64 2.62 -4.39
CA GLY A 178 -23.05 2.21 -4.52
C GLY A 178 -23.33 1.26 -5.69
N VAL A 179 -22.34 0.47 -6.12
CA VAL A 179 -22.47 -0.50 -7.23
C VAL A 179 -22.82 -1.87 -6.65
N PRO A 180 -24.03 -2.41 -6.86
CA PRO A 180 -24.36 -3.75 -6.40
C PRO A 180 -23.72 -4.83 -7.28
N GLY A 181 -23.61 -6.06 -6.76
CA GLY A 181 -23.18 -7.22 -7.55
C GLY A 181 -21.67 -7.28 -7.84
N ILE A 182 -20.86 -6.51 -7.11
CA ILE A 182 -19.39 -6.56 -7.16
C ILE A 182 -18.83 -6.91 -5.78
N TRP A 183 -17.57 -7.34 -5.75
CA TRP A 183 -16.84 -7.51 -4.50
C TRP A 183 -16.39 -6.16 -3.96
N TYR A 184 -16.54 -5.97 -2.65
CA TYR A 184 -15.91 -4.87 -1.93
C TYR A 184 -14.97 -5.45 -0.88
N ALA A 185 -13.74 -4.97 -0.83
CA ALA A 185 -12.76 -5.29 0.19
C ALA A 185 -12.34 -4.00 0.90
N GLY A 186 -12.73 -3.87 2.16
CA GLY A 186 -12.41 -2.72 2.99
C GLY A 186 -11.32 -3.04 4.01
N SER A 187 -10.90 -2.00 4.73
CA SER A 187 -9.98 -2.08 5.85
C SER A 187 -8.70 -2.83 5.49
N HIS A 188 -8.10 -2.51 4.33
CA HIS A 188 -6.90 -3.18 3.81
C HIS A 188 -7.09 -4.66 3.48
N GLY A 189 -8.33 -5.08 3.19
CA GLY A 189 -8.69 -6.45 2.86
C GLY A 189 -8.94 -7.36 4.06
N PHE A 190 -9.06 -6.80 5.27
CA PHE A 190 -9.45 -7.57 6.46
C PHE A 190 -10.93 -7.93 6.49
N GLU A 191 -11.77 -7.22 5.74
CA GLU A 191 -13.17 -7.58 5.57
C GLU A 191 -13.66 -7.31 4.15
N LEU A 192 -14.58 -8.15 3.69
CA LEU A 192 -15.11 -8.13 2.34
C LEU A 192 -16.62 -8.40 2.32
N THR A 193 -17.27 -7.88 1.30
CA THR A 193 -18.64 -8.25 0.93
C THR A 193 -18.64 -8.83 -0.48
N ALA A 194 -19.18 -10.04 -0.64
CA ALA A 194 -19.37 -10.70 -1.91
C ALA A 194 -20.57 -10.12 -2.69
N PRO A 195 -20.69 -10.38 -4.01
CA PRO A 195 -21.80 -9.88 -4.83
C PRO A 195 -23.21 -10.23 -4.31
N ASP A 196 -23.36 -11.35 -3.61
CA ASP A 196 -24.62 -11.81 -3.01
C ASP A 196 -24.91 -11.21 -1.62
N GLY A 197 -24.01 -10.36 -1.12
CA GLY A 197 -24.09 -9.73 0.20
C GLY A 197 -23.44 -10.54 1.31
N THR A 198 -22.84 -11.70 1.03
CA THR A 198 -22.11 -12.48 2.04
C THR A 198 -20.92 -11.68 2.57
N HIS A 199 -20.83 -11.54 3.90
CA HIS A 199 -19.70 -10.91 4.57
C HIS A 199 -18.61 -11.94 4.87
N HIS A 200 -17.37 -11.56 4.60
CA HIS A 200 -16.18 -12.31 4.91
C HIS A 200 -15.23 -11.43 5.71
N GLN A 201 -14.45 -12.04 6.60
CA GLN A 201 -13.41 -11.33 7.35
C GLN A 201 -12.22 -12.24 7.63
N ASN A 202 -11.07 -11.62 7.86
CA ASN A 202 -9.91 -12.29 8.38
C ASN A 202 -10.06 -12.46 9.91
N GLU A 203 -10.17 -13.70 10.37
CA GLU A 203 -10.44 -13.99 11.79
C GLU A 203 -9.28 -13.60 12.72
N ASP A 204 -8.03 -13.70 12.25
CA ASP A 204 -6.86 -13.27 13.02
C ASP A 204 -6.85 -11.74 13.18
N ALA A 205 -7.20 -11.00 12.13
CA ALA A 205 -7.39 -9.55 12.21
C ALA A 205 -8.59 -9.19 13.11
N ALA A 206 -9.67 -9.96 13.04
CA ALA A 206 -10.88 -9.74 13.85
C ALA A 206 -10.61 -9.91 15.35
N ALA A 207 -9.68 -10.79 15.73
CA ALA A 207 -9.24 -10.95 17.11
C ALA A 207 -8.59 -9.68 17.69
N ALA A 208 -8.03 -8.81 16.85
CA ALA A 208 -7.43 -7.54 17.29
C ALA A 208 -8.46 -6.40 17.48
N VAL A 209 -9.71 -6.55 17.04
CA VAL A 209 -10.73 -5.48 17.10
C VAL A 209 -10.99 -4.98 18.53
N PRO A 210 -11.20 -5.84 19.56
CA PRO A 210 -11.37 -5.36 20.93
C PRO A 210 -10.12 -4.66 21.49
N VAL A 211 -8.94 -5.09 21.04
CA VAL A 211 -7.65 -4.51 21.43
C VAL A 211 -7.50 -3.10 20.86
N LEU A 212 -7.91 -2.90 19.60
CA LEU A 212 -7.96 -1.59 18.94
C LEU A 212 -8.97 -0.65 19.61
N GLU A 213 -10.15 -1.15 19.98
CA GLU A 213 -11.16 -0.35 20.69
C GLU A 213 -10.63 0.16 22.03
N GLN A 214 -9.98 -0.71 22.81
CA GLN A 214 -9.31 -0.32 24.05
C GLN A 214 -8.21 0.71 23.80
N ALA A 215 -7.36 0.47 22.80
CA ALA A 215 -6.27 1.39 22.45
C ALA A 215 -6.81 2.77 22.03
N ALA A 216 -7.91 2.82 21.28
CA ALA A 216 -8.57 4.08 20.92
C ALA A 216 -9.10 4.83 22.15
N GLY A 217 -9.73 4.14 23.10
CA GLY A 217 -10.18 4.73 24.36
C GLY A 217 -9.02 5.38 25.13
N GLU A 218 -7.94 4.63 25.35
CA GLU A 218 -6.76 5.14 26.05
C GLU A 218 -6.07 6.29 25.31
N LEU A 219 -6.01 6.25 23.98
CA LEU A 219 -5.44 7.34 23.20
C LEU A 219 -6.29 8.60 23.29
N ARG A 220 -7.63 8.49 23.26
CA ARG A 220 -8.52 9.65 23.48
C ARG A 220 -8.29 10.26 24.85
N ASP A 221 -8.15 9.45 25.90
CA ASP A 221 -7.90 9.93 27.25
C ASP A 221 -6.54 10.62 27.39
N ARG A 222 -5.51 10.11 26.71
CA ARG A 222 -4.14 10.61 26.83
C ARG A 222 -3.82 11.82 25.95
N VAL A 223 -4.29 11.81 24.70
CA VAL A 223 -3.90 12.82 23.71
C VAL A 223 -5.09 13.61 23.14
N GLY A 224 -6.33 13.21 23.43
CA GLY A 224 -7.52 13.89 22.92
C GLY A 224 -7.71 15.32 23.43
N SER A 225 -7.08 15.67 24.55
CA SER A 225 -7.06 17.06 25.06
C SER A 225 -6.02 17.96 24.38
N ILE A 226 -5.13 17.41 23.55
CA ILE A 226 -4.12 18.20 22.83
C ILE A 226 -4.80 18.89 21.65
N PRO A 227 -4.81 20.24 21.58
CA PRO A 227 -5.41 20.94 20.46
C PRO A 227 -4.79 20.52 19.12
N GLY A 228 -5.65 20.22 18.15
CA GLY A 228 -5.24 19.81 16.80
C GLY A 228 -4.91 18.32 16.63
N VAL A 229 -5.02 17.52 17.70
CA VAL A 229 -4.94 16.05 17.63
C VAL A 229 -6.34 15.44 17.48
N VAL A 230 -6.48 14.47 16.57
CA VAL A 230 -7.73 13.72 16.36
C VAL A 230 -7.44 12.23 16.45
N VAL A 231 -8.16 11.53 17.33
CA VAL A 231 -8.13 10.06 17.43
C VAL A 231 -9.34 9.47 16.73
N GLU A 232 -9.11 8.93 15.54
CA GLU A 232 -10.11 8.27 14.71
C GLU A 232 -10.04 6.75 14.96
N HIS A 233 -11.19 6.15 15.29
CA HIS A 233 -11.30 4.71 15.50
C HIS A 233 -12.07 4.09 14.33
N LYS A 234 -11.39 3.21 13.61
CA LYS A 234 -11.92 2.34 12.55
C LYS A 234 -12.01 0.92 13.09
N ARG A 235 -12.80 0.07 12.44
CA ARG A 235 -12.99 -1.32 12.90
C ARG A 235 -11.65 -2.07 13.05
N PHE A 236 -10.76 -1.95 12.06
CA PHE A 236 -9.44 -2.58 12.05
C PHE A 236 -8.29 -1.56 12.16
N GLY A 237 -8.52 -0.43 12.81
CA GLY A 237 -7.41 0.47 13.08
C GLY A 237 -7.73 1.67 13.96
N VAL A 238 -6.69 2.30 14.48
CA VAL A 238 -6.78 3.59 15.17
C VAL A 238 -5.84 4.55 14.48
N ALA A 239 -6.34 5.62 13.90
CA ALA A 239 -5.52 6.67 13.31
C ALA A 239 -5.46 7.87 14.25
N VAL A 240 -4.26 8.35 14.56
CA VAL A 240 -4.04 9.55 15.35
C VAL A 240 -3.44 10.62 14.45
N HIS A 241 -4.27 11.56 14.04
CA HIS A 241 -3.90 12.69 13.20
C HIS A 241 -3.35 13.82 14.07
N TYR A 242 -2.21 14.38 13.69
CA TYR A 242 -1.56 15.47 14.45
C TYR A 242 -1.11 16.64 13.55
N ARG A 243 -1.59 16.71 12.31
CA ARG A 243 -1.32 17.80 11.35
C ARG A 243 -1.48 19.20 11.95
N ASN A 244 -2.52 19.39 12.76
CA ASN A 244 -2.86 20.69 13.35
C ASN A 244 -2.33 20.84 14.78
N ALA A 245 -1.57 19.87 15.30
CA ALA A 245 -1.01 19.91 16.64
C ALA A 245 0.22 20.83 16.71
N ALA A 246 0.46 21.43 17.87
CA ALA A 246 1.70 22.17 18.11
C ALA A 246 2.91 21.24 18.02
N ARG A 247 4.00 21.70 17.37
CA ARG A 247 5.18 20.86 17.07
C ARG A 247 5.83 20.24 18.31
N ASP A 248 5.82 20.94 19.42
CA ASP A 248 6.34 20.48 20.72
C ASP A 248 5.51 19.34 21.34
N ARG A 249 4.27 19.12 20.87
CA ARG A 249 3.38 18.05 21.33
C ARG A 249 3.45 16.79 20.47
N VAL A 250 4.03 16.86 19.26
CA VAL A 250 4.11 15.70 18.34
C VAL A 250 4.85 14.52 18.98
N GLY A 251 5.93 14.78 19.72
CA GLY A 251 6.68 13.74 20.43
C GLY A 251 5.83 13.02 21.49
N GLU A 252 4.97 13.75 22.20
CA GLU A 252 4.04 13.18 23.17
C GLU A 252 2.98 12.29 22.51
N VAL A 253 2.43 12.74 21.38
CA VAL A 253 1.48 11.96 20.57
C VAL A 253 2.13 10.67 20.08
N ALA A 254 3.32 10.76 19.48
CA ALA A 254 4.04 9.60 19.00
C ALA A 254 4.38 8.60 20.11
N ALA A 255 4.82 9.09 21.27
CA ALA A 255 5.09 8.26 22.43
C ALA A 255 3.83 7.56 22.96
N ALA A 256 2.68 8.25 22.97
CA ALA A 256 1.41 7.67 23.38
C ALA A 256 0.95 6.55 22.45
N VAL A 257 1.01 6.77 21.12
CA VAL A 257 0.61 5.76 20.13
C VAL A 257 1.57 4.56 20.15
N ARG A 258 2.89 4.79 20.19
CA ARG A 258 3.88 3.71 20.32
C ARG A 258 3.65 2.89 21.59
N ALA A 259 3.33 3.54 22.71
CA ALA A 259 3.00 2.84 23.95
C ALA A 259 1.74 2.00 23.83
N ALA A 260 0.71 2.50 23.14
CA ALA A 260 -0.53 1.77 22.89
C ALA A 260 -0.35 0.60 21.90
N GLY A 261 0.59 0.72 20.96
CA GLY A 261 0.96 -0.30 19.99
C GLY A 261 1.88 -1.40 20.52
N ARG A 262 2.40 -1.30 21.76
CA ARG A 262 3.18 -2.39 22.40
C ARG A 262 2.35 -3.61 22.80
N ARG A 263 1.06 -3.61 22.50
CA ARG A 263 0.17 -4.74 22.76
C ARG A 263 0.45 -5.85 21.77
N ASP A 264 0.42 -7.09 22.25
CA ASP A 264 0.39 -8.25 21.38
C ASP A 264 -0.80 -8.12 20.41
N ALA A 265 -0.58 -8.38 19.12
CA ALA A 265 -1.50 -8.23 17.99
C ALA A 265 -1.62 -6.85 17.33
N LEU A 266 -0.91 -5.80 17.76
CA LEU A 266 -0.93 -4.49 17.07
C LEU A 266 0.41 -4.12 16.44
N ARG A 267 0.36 -3.54 15.26
CA ARG A 267 1.49 -2.90 14.57
C ARG A 267 1.25 -1.39 14.47
N VAL A 268 2.32 -0.63 14.71
CA VAL A 268 2.34 0.81 14.50
C VAL A 268 2.82 1.11 13.07
N THR A 269 2.05 1.87 12.31
CA THR A 269 2.46 2.41 11.01
C THR A 269 2.43 3.94 11.05
N THR A 270 3.28 4.59 10.26
CA THR A 270 3.37 6.05 10.20
C THR A 270 3.04 6.53 8.79
N GLY A 271 2.12 7.49 8.70
CA GLY A 271 1.81 8.21 7.47
C GLY A 271 2.16 9.70 7.57
N ARG A 272 1.77 10.48 6.57
CA ARG A 272 1.96 11.94 6.57
C ARG A 272 1.08 12.58 7.65
N GLU A 273 1.69 12.98 8.76
CA GLU A 273 1.03 13.64 9.90
C GLU A 273 -0.05 12.78 10.59
N VAL A 274 0.10 11.46 10.49
CA VAL A 274 -0.75 10.46 11.13
C VAL A 274 0.10 9.29 11.62
N ILE A 275 -0.22 8.74 12.80
CA ILE A 275 0.30 7.44 13.25
C ILE A 275 -0.90 6.51 13.43
N GLU A 276 -0.80 5.30 12.91
CA GLU A 276 -1.87 4.33 12.90
C GLU A 276 -1.50 3.09 13.70
N LEU A 277 -2.48 2.52 14.40
CA LEU A 277 -2.44 1.16 14.92
C LEU A 277 -3.30 0.29 14.02
N ARG A 278 -2.78 -0.88 13.64
CA ARG A 278 -3.48 -1.88 12.83
C ARG A 278 -3.21 -3.28 13.39
N PRO A 279 -4.02 -4.30 13.05
CA PRO A 279 -3.67 -5.69 13.34
C PRO A 279 -2.26 -6.01 12.84
N ASP A 280 -1.46 -6.66 13.67
CA ASP A 280 -0.13 -7.15 13.31
C ASP A 280 -0.24 -8.45 12.51
N LEU A 281 -0.71 -8.30 11.28
CA LEU A 281 -0.89 -9.38 10.34
C LEU A 281 -0.13 -9.08 9.05
N ASP A 282 0.54 -10.11 8.53
CA ASP A 282 1.11 -10.09 7.20
C ASP A 282 -0.01 -10.28 6.17
N TRP A 283 -0.70 -9.19 5.85
CA TRP A 283 -1.79 -9.13 4.88
C TRP A 283 -1.65 -7.91 3.99
N ASP A 284 -1.85 -8.10 2.68
CA ASP A 284 -1.66 -7.09 1.65
C ASP A 284 -2.74 -7.20 0.55
N LYS A 285 -2.74 -6.23 -0.37
CA LYS A 285 -3.71 -6.19 -1.48
C LYS A 285 -3.55 -7.38 -2.42
N GLY A 286 -2.34 -7.92 -2.59
CA GLY A 286 -2.08 -9.11 -3.39
C GLY A 286 -2.68 -10.39 -2.78
N LYS A 287 -2.60 -10.56 -1.46
CA LYS A 287 -3.28 -11.65 -0.73
C LYS A 287 -4.79 -11.53 -0.83
N THR A 288 -5.32 -10.32 -0.69
CA THR A 288 -6.75 -10.03 -0.85
C THR A 288 -7.23 -10.38 -2.26
N LEU A 289 -6.49 -9.96 -3.29
CA LEU A 289 -6.76 -10.28 -4.69
C LEU A 289 -6.79 -11.79 -4.92
N ARG A 290 -5.75 -12.51 -4.49
CA ARG A 290 -5.67 -13.97 -4.66
C ARG A 290 -6.83 -14.69 -3.98
N TRP A 291 -7.16 -14.28 -2.75
CA TRP A 291 -8.29 -14.86 -2.02
C TRP A 291 -9.62 -14.67 -2.77
N VAL A 292 -9.87 -13.49 -3.33
CA VAL A 292 -11.08 -13.26 -4.17
C VAL A 292 -11.01 -14.09 -5.46
N MET A 293 -9.84 -14.17 -6.10
CA MET A 293 -9.64 -14.98 -7.31
C MET A 293 -9.92 -16.47 -7.07
N GLU A 294 -9.54 -17.02 -5.92
CA GLU A 294 -9.87 -18.39 -5.52
C GLU A 294 -11.40 -18.60 -5.48
N HIS A 295 -12.14 -17.72 -4.79
CA HIS A 295 -13.61 -17.78 -4.72
C HIS A 295 -14.28 -17.64 -6.09
N LEU A 296 -13.77 -16.75 -6.93
CA LEU A 296 -14.27 -16.59 -8.30
C LEU A 296 -14.00 -17.82 -9.17
N SER A 297 -12.85 -18.45 -8.99
CA SER A 297 -12.45 -19.62 -9.78
C SER A 297 -13.28 -20.86 -9.44
N GLU A 298 -13.66 -21.04 -8.18
CA GLU A 298 -14.59 -22.11 -7.76
C GLU A 298 -15.98 -21.98 -8.42
N ALA A 299 -16.44 -20.74 -8.64
CA ALA A 299 -17.72 -20.45 -9.28
C ALA A 299 -17.64 -20.41 -10.84
N ALA A 300 -16.44 -20.30 -11.41
CA ALA A 300 -16.26 -20.05 -12.83
C ALA A 300 -16.20 -21.33 -13.67
N SER A 301 -16.82 -21.31 -14.85
CA SER A 301 -16.76 -22.42 -15.82
C SER A 301 -15.43 -22.53 -16.61
N GLY A 302 -14.35 -21.89 -16.14
CA GLY A 302 -13.07 -21.83 -16.83
C GLY A 302 -12.13 -20.76 -16.25
N PRO A 303 -10.86 -20.72 -16.69
CA PRO A 303 -9.83 -19.88 -16.07
C PRO A 303 -10.13 -18.39 -16.24
N LEU A 304 -9.94 -17.65 -15.15
CA LEU A 304 -10.05 -16.20 -15.11
C LEU A 304 -8.67 -15.55 -15.24
N VAL A 305 -8.66 -14.31 -15.72
CA VAL A 305 -7.45 -13.51 -15.88
C VAL A 305 -7.54 -12.31 -14.97
N PRO A 306 -6.69 -12.19 -13.94
CA PRO A 306 -6.76 -11.04 -13.06
C PRO A 306 -6.25 -9.80 -13.79
N VAL A 307 -7.02 -8.72 -13.71
CA VAL A 307 -6.62 -7.37 -14.11
C VAL A 307 -6.67 -6.52 -12.87
N TYR A 308 -5.58 -5.84 -12.52
CA TYR A 308 -5.55 -4.99 -11.33
C TYR A 308 -5.19 -3.56 -11.74
N VAL A 309 -6.01 -2.60 -11.34
CA VAL A 309 -5.81 -1.18 -11.58
C VAL A 309 -5.63 -0.48 -10.23
N GLY A 310 -4.48 0.17 -10.02
CA GLY A 310 -4.16 0.86 -8.76
C GLY A 310 -3.15 1.99 -8.97
N ASP A 311 -2.98 2.87 -8.00
CA ASP A 311 -2.16 4.09 -8.14
C ASP A 311 -0.92 4.11 -7.25
N ASP A 312 -1.01 3.62 -6.01
CA ASP A 312 0.00 3.87 -4.98
C ASP A 312 0.87 2.63 -4.67
N ILE A 313 1.68 2.71 -3.61
CA ILE A 313 2.70 1.73 -3.24
C ILE A 313 2.11 0.45 -2.67
N THR A 314 0.89 0.52 -2.13
CA THR A 314 0.19 -0.66 -1.61
C THR A 314 -0.30 -1.57 -2.74
N ASP A 315 -0.44 -1.02 -3.94
CA ASP A 315 -0.91 -1.72 -5.14
C ASP A 315 0.20 -2.54 -5.80
N GLU A 316 1.46 -2.23 -5.51
CA GLU A 316 2.61 -3.03 -5.93
C GLU A 316 2.53 -4.49 -5.46
N ASP A 317 1.93 -4.74 -4.29
CA ASP A 317 1.72 -6.09 -3.77
C ASP A 317 0.68 -6.85 -4.62
N ALA A 318 -0.33 -6.14 -5.14
CA ALA A 318 -1.31 -6.70 -6.07
C ALA A 318 -0.71 -6.88 -7.48
N PHE A 319 0.12 -5.95 -7.95
CA PHE A 319 0.81 -6.08 -9.24
C PHE A 319 1.74 -7.29 -9.26
N ASP A 320 2.55 -7.46 -8.22
CA ASP A 320 3.41 -8.64 -8.04
C ASP A 320 2.58 -9.93 -7.98
N ALA A 321 1.41 -9.88 -7.35
CA ALA A 321 0.57 -11.06 -7.19
C ALA A 321 0.06 -11.64 -8.51
N ILE A 322 -0.03 -10.81 -9.55
CA ILE A 322 -0.60 -11.17 -10.84
C ILE A 322 0.41 -11.05 -11.99
N SER A 323 1.69 -10.83 -11.68
CA SER A 323 2.71 -10.52 -12.69
C SER A 323 2.76 -11.57 -13.79
N ASP A 324 2.63 -12.85 -13.46
CA ASP A 324 2.86 -13.94 -14.42
C ASP A 324 1.62 -14.32 -15.24
N GLU A 325 0.43 -14.01 -14.74
CA GLU A 325 -0.84 -14.53 -15.26
C GLU A 325 -1.87 -13.45 -15.62
N GLY A 326 -1.65 -12.22 -15.16
CA GLY A 326 -2.59 -11.11 -15.25
C GLY A 326 -2.06 -9.85 -15.94
N VAL A 327 -2.83 -8.78 -15.77
CA VAL A 327 -2.55 -7.45 -16.33
C VAL A 327 -2.56 -6.41 -15.21
N PRO A 328 -1.39 -6.10 -14.62
CA PRO A 328 -1.26 -5.02 -13.66
C PRO A 328 -1.14 -3.66 -14.36
N ILE A 329 -2.00 -2.73 -13.98
CA ILE A 329 -2.16 -1.40 -14.57
C ILE A 329 -1.99 -0.36 -13.48
N LEU A 330 -1.05 0.54 -13.68
CA LEU A 330 -0.83 1.68 -12.80
C LEU A 330 -1.65 2.89 -13.24
N VAL A 331 -2.30 3.59 -12.32
CA VAL A 331 -2.77 4.96 -12.52
C VAL A 331 -1.70 5.92 -12.02
N ARG A 332 -1.24 6.82 -12.88
CA ARG A 332 -0.18 7.78 -12.53
C ARG A 332 -0.77 9.01 -11.86
N HIS A 333 -0.02 9.59 -10.92
CA HIS A 333 -0.21 10.96 -10.45
C HIS A 333 1.03 11.81 -10.65
N ASN A 334 0.83 13.13 -10.68
CA ASN A 334 1.92 14.09 -10.81
C ASN A 334 2.85 14.09 -9.59
N GLU A 335 2.39 13.61 -8.44
CA GLU A 335 3.12 13.65 -7.16
C GLU A 335 4.03 12.43 -6.94
N ASP A 336 3.86 11.35 -7.72
CA ASP A 336 4.55 10.07 -7.52
C ASP A 336 5.99 10.07 -8.03
N GLY A 337 6.39 11.15 -8.71
CA GLY A 337 7.63 11.20 -9.47
C GLY A 337 7.64 10.14 -10.58
N ASP A 338 8.83 9.67 -10.97
CA ASP A 338 8.99 8.56 -11.90
C ASP A 338 9.52 7.33 -11.16
N ARG A 339 8.74 6.80 -10.20
CA ARG A 339 9.13 5.62 -9.41
C ARG A 339 9.21 4.35 -10.27
N ALA A 340 9.86 3.30 -9.76
CA ALA A 340 9.79 1.98 -10.38
C ALA A 340 8.46 1.31 -10.03
N THR A 341 7.97 0.38 -10.86
CA THR A 341 6.71 -0.33 -10.63
C THR A 341 6.71 -1.73 -11.26
N ALA A 342 5.99 -2.67 -10.64
CA ALA A 342 5.70 -3.99 -11.21
C ALA A 342 4.54 -3.97 -12.21
N ALA A 343 3.83 -2.84 -12.34
CA ALA A 343 2.81 -2.67 -13.36
C ALA A 343 3.38 -2.81 -14.78
N ARG A 344 2.56 -3.32 -15.70
CA ARG A 344 2.94 -3.55 -17.11
C ARG A 344 2.41 -2.47 -18.03
N PHE A 345 1.35 -1.78 -17.62
CA PHE A 345 0.71 -0.71 -18.36
C PHE A 345 0.39 0.46 -17.44
N ALA A 346 0.14 1.62 -18.03
CA ALA A 346 -0.25 2.82 -17.30
C ALA A 346 -1.50 3.50 -17.86
N LEU A 347 -2.21 4.16 -16.96
CA LEU A 347 -3.22 5.18 -17.19
C LEU A 347 -2.69 6.49 -16.60
N GLU A 348 -2.99 7.63 -17.22
CA GLU A 348 -2.45 8.92 -16.79
C GLU A 348 -3.25 9.56 -15.66
N THR A 349 -4.52 9.18 -15.45
CA THR A 349 -5.42 9.79 -14.46
C THR A 349 -6.54 8.84 -14.02
N PRO A 350 -7.19 9.11 -12.87
CA PRO A 350 -8.42 8.42 -12.47
C PRO A 350 -9.54 8.48 -13.52
N ALA A 351 -9.68 9.62 -14.21
CA ALA A 351 -10.65 9.76 -15.30
C ALA A 351 -10.40 8.73 -16.42
N GLN A 352 -9.14 8.49 -16.77
CA GLN A 352 -8.78 7.45 -17.74
C GLN A 352 -9.04 6.03 -17.22
N ALA A 353 -9.01 5.80 -15.90
CA ALA A 353 -9.45 4.52 -15.34
C ALA A 353 -10.94 4.27 -15.60
N ALA A 354 -11.79 5.30 -15.42
CA ALA A 354 -13.21 5.20 -15.76
C ALA A 354 -13.43 4.97 -17.27
N GLU A 355 -12.71 5.68 -18.14
CA GLU A 355 -12.77 5.50 -19.59
C GLU A 355 -12.33 4.10 -20.03
N PHE A 356 -11.21 3.60 -19.47
CA PHE A 356 -10.71 2.24 -19.72
C PHE A 356 -11.75 1.19 -19.31
N THR A 357 -12.38 1.37 -18.15
CA THR A 357 -13.43 0.49 -17.62
C THR A 357 -14.62 0.41 -18.58
N ASP A 358 -15.08 1.56 -19.09
CA ASP A 358 -16.18 1.64 -20.05
C ASP A 358 -15.83 1.00 -21.40
N LEU A 359 -14.62 1.24 -21.90
CA LEU A 359 -14.12 0.61 -23.14
C LEU A 359 -14.02 -0.91 -23.01
N LEU A 360 -13.48 -1.41 -21.90
CA LEU A 360 -13.39 -2.85 -21.64
C LEU A 360 -14.79 -3.49 -21.57
N ALA A 361 -15.74 -2.85 -20.88
CA ALA A 361 -17.11 -3.32 -20.81
C ALA A 361 -17.77 -3.44 -22.20
N ARG A 362 -17.56 -2.46 -23.09
CA ARG A 362 -18.07 -2.51 -24.47
C ARG A 362 -17.46 -3.69 -25.25
N GLN A 363 -16.14 -3.84 -25.22
CA GLN A 363 -15.46 -4.90 -25.97
C GLN A 363 -15.86 -6.30 -25.51
N LEU A 364 -15.99 -6.52 -24.19
CA LEU A 364 -16.48 -7.80 -23.65
C LEU A 364 -17.94 -8.08 -24.03
N GLY A 365 -18.77 -7.04 -24.15
CA GLY A 365 -20.14 -7.16 -24.63
C GLY A 365 -20.22 -7.53 -26.11
N GLU A 366 -19.37 -6.94 -26.95
CA GLU A 366 -19.28 -7.24 -28.38
C GLU A 366 -18.76 -8.66 -28.63
N ALA A 367 -17.69 -9.09 -27.94
CA ALA A 367 -17.10 -10.42 -28.08
C ALA A 367 -17.99 -11.58 -27.63
N ARG A 368 -19.08 -11.31 -26.89
CA ARG A 368 -20.10 -12.29 -26.51
C ARG A 368 -21.28 -12.36 -27.49
N ALA A 369 -21.45 -11.33 -28.31
CA ALA A 369 -22.52 -11.27 -29.29
C ALA A 369 -22.15 -12.01 -30.59
N ASP A 370 -20.85 -12.13 -30.86
CA ASP A 370 -20.26 -12.97 -31.90
C ASP A 370 -20.08 -14.43 -31.43
#